data_AF-A0A5C7KUG6-F1
#
_entry.id   AF-A0A5C7KUG6-F1
#
_cell.length_a   1.000
_cell.length_b   1.000
_cell.length_c   1.000
_cell.angle_alpha   90.00
_cell.angle_beta   90.00
_cell.angle_gamma   90.00
#
_symmetry.space_group_name_H-M   'P 1'
#
loop_
_entity.id
_entity.type
_entity.pdbx_description
1 polymer ?
#
loop_
_entity_poly.entity_id
_entity_poly.type
_entity_poly.pdbx_seq_one_letter_code
_entity_poly.pdbx_strand_id
1 'polypeptide(L)'
;MPTLEDDNLIFRFPSIEPDTQFSISFMRTLRIPDTEQTYFLPPGFGTFPLRHVEDYAKNLPAHTLDRGGVIMPMWQAEAMWM
;
A
#
# COMPACT_ATOMS: atom_id res chain seq x y z
N MET A 1 -12.00 -9.89 8.00
CA MET A 1 -11.18 -8.67 7.89
C MET A 1 -10.01 -8.98 6.97
N PRO A 2 -9.53 -8.03 6.15
CA PRO A 2 -8.33 -8.28 5.36
C PRO A 2 -7.11 -8.47 6.27
N THR A 3 -6.18 -9.31 5.84
CA THR A 3 -4.85 -9.47 6.46
C THR A 3 -3.81 -8.76 5.62
N LEU A 4 -2.66 -8.47 6.23
CA LEU A 4 -1.50 -7.92 5.54
C LEU A 4 -0.42 -8.99 5.44
N GLU A 5 -0.07 -9.38 4.21
CA GLU A 5 0.92 -10.44 3.93
C GLU A 5 1.85 -9.97 2.81
N ASP A 6 3.16 -9.87 3.10
CA ASP A 6 4.19 -9.42 2.15
C ASP A 6 3.82 -8.12 1.43
N ASP A 7 3.37 -7.11 2.19
CA ASP A 7 2.88 -5.82 1.71
C ASP A 7 1.56 -5.85 0.90
N ASN A 8 0.86 -7.00 0.85
CA ASN A 8 -0.43 -7.16 0.17
C ASN A 8 -1.60 -7.21 1.14
N LEU A 9 -2.71 -6.57 0.77
CA LEU A 9 -3.98 -6.74 1.48
C LEU A 9 -4.70 -7.97 0.94
N ILE A 10 -4.82 -9.01 1.76
CA ILE A 10 -5.46 -10.28 1.38
C ILE A 10 -6.89 -10.32 1.93
N PHE A 11 -7.86 -10.57 1.05
CA PHE A 11 -9.27 -10.73 1.37
C PHE A 11 -9.69 -12.18 1.14
N ARG A 12 -10.16 -12.85 2.20
CA ARG A 12 -10.57 -14.26 2.17
C ARG A 12 -12.06 -14.43 2.39
N PHE A 13 -12.68 -15.36 1.67
CA PHE A 13 -14.11 -15.62 1.68
C PHE A 13 -14.41 -17.12 1.87
N PRO A 14 -14.03 -17.72 3.01
CA PRO A 14 -14.20 -19.16 3.25
C PRO A 14 -15.66 -19.62 3.27
N SER A 15 -16.62 -18.69 3.40
CA SER A 15 -18.06 -18.96 3.32
C SER A 15 -18.57 -19.20 1.89
N ILE A 16 -17.79 -18.85 0.86
CA ILE A 16 -18.09 -19.13 -0.55
C ILE A 16 -17.47 -20.47 -0.94
N GLU A 17 -16.14 -20.56 -0.82
CA GLU A 17 -15.33 -21.78 -1.00
C GLU A 17 -14.07 -21.62 -0.12
N PRO A 18 -13.49 -22.71 0.44
CA PRO A 18 -12.35 -22.61 1.36
C PRO A 18 -11.18 -21.76 0.86
N ASP A 19 -10.88 -21.80 -0.44
CA ASP A 19 -9.72 -21.13 -1.04
C ASP A 19 -10.07 -19.83 -1.78
N THR A 20 -11.32 -19.35 -1.70
CA THR A 20 -11.70 -18.08 -2.37
C THR A 20 -11.02 -16.89 -1.69
N GLN A 21 -10.14 -16.23 -2.42
CA GLN A 21 -9.48 -15.01 -1.98
C GLN A 21 -9.14 -14.09 -3.15
N PHE A 22 -8.90 -12.81 -2.85
CA PHE A 22 -8.20 -11.89 -3.74
C PHE A 22 -7.20 -11.03 -2.93
N SER A 23 -6.23 -10.45 -3.63
CA SER A 23 -5.23 -9.57 -3.05
C SER A 23 -5.22 -8.21 -3.72
N ILE A 24 -4.90 -7.17 -2.97
CA ILE A 24 -4.60 -5.83 -3.48
C ILE A 24 -3.14 -5.51 -3.15
N SER A 25 -2.40 -5.11 -4.18
CA SER A 25 -1.01 -4.67 -4.10
C SER A 25 -0.91 -3.23 -4.59
N PHE A 26 -0.09 -2.42 -3.94
CA PHE A 26 0.10 -1.02 -4.33
C PHE A 26 1.50 -0.87 -4.93
N MET A 27 1.57 -0.56 -6.21
CA MET A 27 2.80 -0.50 -6.97
C MET A 27 3.45 0.88 -6.83
N ARG A 28 4.74 0.88 -6.51
CA ARG A 28 5.56 2.08 -6.32
C ARG A 28 6.20 2.51 -7.62
N THR A 29 6.10 3.79 -7.94
CA THR A 29 6.78 4.41 -9.09
C THR A 29 7.29 5.80 -8.73
N LEU A 30 7.98 6.46 -9.66
CA LEU A 30 8.44 7.84 -9.47
C LEU A 30 7.31 8.83 -9.77
N ARG A 31 7.19 9.85 -8.92
CA ARG A 31 6.38 11.01 -9.19
C ARG A 31 7.10 11.88 -10.21
N ILE A 32 6.49 12.01 -11.38
CA ILE A 32 7.05 12.78 -12.48
C ILE A 32 6.49 14.21 -12.45
N PRO A 33 7.32 15.24 -12.66
CA PRO A 33 6.83 16.60 -12.86
C PRO A 33 5.88 16.69 -14.05
N ASP A 34 4.83 17.50 -13.93
CA ASP A 34 3.91 17.78 -15.04
C ASP A 34 4.59 18.70 -16.05
N THR A 35 5.26 18.10 -17.03
CA THR A 35 6.04 18.78 -18.08
C THR A 35 5.84 18.05 -19.40
N GLU A 36 6.18 18.69 -20.52
CA GLU A 36 6.12 18.07 -21.85
C GLU A 36 7.30 17.11 -22.13
N GLN A 37 8.10 16.78 -21.11
CA GLN A 37 9.26 15.91 -21.26
C GLN A 37 8.89 14.43 -21.11
N THR A 38 9.40 13.60 -22.03
CA THR A 38 9.35 12.14 -21.88
C THR A 38 10.49 11.65 -21.00
N TYR A 39 10.15 10.87 -19.97
CA TYR A 39 11.12 10.25 -19.06
C TYR A 39 11.21 8.74 -19.33
N PHE A 40 12.39 8.26 -19.67
CA PHE A 40 12.68 6.83 -19.91
C PHE A 40 12.91 6.07 -18.60
N LEU A 41 11.89 6.05 -17.74
CA LEU A 41 11.96 5.43 -16.42
C LEU A 41 11.31 4.04 -16.44
N PRO A 42 11.72 3.13 -15.54
CA PRO A 42 11.03 1.87 -15.37
C PRO A 42 9.57 2.12 -14.92
N PRO A 43 8.64 1.21 -15.24
CA PRO A 43 7.22 1.37 -14.89
C PRO A 43 6.96 1.35 -13.37
N GLY A 44 7.90 0.82 -12.58
CA GLY A 44 7.83 0.82 -11.13
C GLY A 44 9.05 0.19 -10.46
N PHE A 45 9.03 0.21 -9.12
CA PHE A 45 10.12 -0.22 -8.22
C PHE A 45 9.63 -1.22 -7.17
N GLY A 46 8.66 -2.08 -7.54
CA GLY A 46 8.02 -3.04 -6.64
C GLY A 46 6.81 -2.47 -5.90
N THR A 47 6.39 -3.14 -4.83
CA THR A 47 5.26 -2.72 -3.99
C THR A 47 5.66 -1.71 -2.92
N PHE A 48 4.70 -0.92 -2.45
CA PHE A 48 4.88 -0.08 -1.27
C PHE A 48 4.94 -0.93 0.01
N PRO A 49 5.79 -0.57 0.98
CA PRO A 49 5.88 -1.26 2.25
C PRO A 49 4.69 -0.92 3.16
N LEU A 50 3.58 -1.64 3.04
CA LEU A 50 2.43 -1.43 3.93
C LEU A 50 2.75 -1.88 5.36
N ARG A 51 2.32 -1.13 6.37
CA ARG A 51 2.57 -1.44 7.79
C ARG A 51 1.29 -1.32 8.59
N HIS A 52 1.12 -2.14 9.62
CA HIS A 52 0.02 -1.93 10.57
C HIS A 52 0.22 -0.62 11.32
N VAL A 53 -0.87 0.11 11.54
CA VAL A 53 -0.87 1.36 12.32
C VAL A 53 -0.31 1.13 13.73
N GLU A 54 -0.66 0.00 14.34
CA GLU A 54 -0.30 -0.36 15.72
C GLU A 54 1.22 -0.47 15.94
N ASP A 55 1.96 -0.98 14.94
CA ASP A 55 3.42 -1.11 14.99
C ASP A 55 4.13 0.25 15.13
N TYR A 56 3.46 1.34 14.72
CA TYR A 56 3.99 2.69 14.71
C TYR A 56 3.22 3.65 15.62
N ALA A 57 2.46 3.13 16.58
CA ALA A 57 1.56 3.91 17.42
C ALA A 57 2.20 5.15 18.07
N LYS A 58 3.46 5.06 18.49
CA LYS A 58 4.19 6.17 19.14
C LYS A 58 4.50 7.34 18.20
N ASN A 59 4.50 7.11 16.89
CA ASN A 59 4.93 8.07 15.87
C ASN A 59 3.77 8.59 15.02
N LEU A 60 2.54 8.16 15.31
CA LEU A 60 1.36 8.51 14.52
C LEU A 60 0.42 9.44 15.29
N PRO A 61 -0.32 10.32 14.60
CA PRO A 61 -1.38 11.11 15.22
C PRO A 61 -2.47 10.23 15.85
N ALA A 62 -3.04 10.67 16.99
CA ALA A 62 -4.06 9.92 17.71
C ALA A 62 -5.27 9.50 16.84
N HIS A 63 -5.75 10.41 15.97
CA HIS A 63 -6.87 10.10 15.08
C HIS A 63 -6.57 8.97 14.07
N THR A 64 -5.30 8.73 13.74
CA THR A 64 -4.89 7.61 12.88
C THR A 64 -4.99 6.29 13.64
N LEU A 65 -4.62 6.30 14.94
CA LEU A 65 -4.74 5.16 15.83
C LEU A 65 -6.20 4.77 16.04
N ASP A 66 -7.06 5.76 16.31
CA ASP A 66 -8.49 5.53 16.54
C ASP A 66 -9.19 4.93 15.30
N ARG A 67 -8.74 5.31 14.10
CA ARG A 67 -9.24 4.74 12.84
C ARG A 67 -8.72 3.32 12.59
N GLY A 68 -7.47 3.04 12.97
CA GLY A 68 -6.78 1.78 12.70
C GLY A 68 -6.47 1.55 11.21
N GLY A 69 -6.10 0.30 10.88
CA GLY A 69 -5.78 -0.13 9.53
C GLY A 69 -4.28 -0.17 9.24
N VAL A 70 -3.89 0.24 8.03
CA VAL A 70 -2.50 0.23 7.56
C VAL A 70 -2.04 1.62 7.16
N ILE A 71 -0.74 1.87 7.30
CA ILE A 71 -0.05 3.04 6.76
C ILE A 71 0.81 2.63 5.56
N MET A 72 0.98 3.57 4.64
CA MET A 72 1.84 3.45 3.47
C MET A 72 2.89 4.56 3.55
N PRO A 73 4.10 4.28 4.07
CA PRO A 73 5.20 5.22 4.03
C PRO A 73 5.54 5.55 2.57
N MET A 74 5.56 6.84 2.24
CA MET A 74 5.77 7.33 0.88
C MET A 74 6.64 8.57 0.90
N TRP A 75 7.74 8.56 0.14
CA TRP A 75 8.56 9.74 -0.08
C TRP A 75 7.88 10.70 -1.07
N GLN A 76 8.17 11.99 -0.99
CA GLN A 76 7.53 12.99 -1.88
C GLN A 76 7.78 12.75 -3.38
N ALA A 77 8.89 12.08 -3.71
CA ALA A 77 9.27 11.71 -5.07
C ALA A 77 8.64 10.39 -5.55
N GLU A 78 7.84 9.71 -4.71
CA GLU A 78 7.17 8.47 -5.05
C GLU A 78 5.70 8.72 -5.44
N ALA A 79 5.17 7.84 -6.27
CA ALA A 79 3.77 7.79 -6.67
C ALA A 79 3.27 6.33 -6.63
N MET A 80 1.94 6.16 -6.59
CA MET A 80 1.28 4.87 -6.45
C MET A 80 0.31 4.60 -7.60
N TRP A 81 0.27 3.33 -8.04
CA TRP A 81 -0.81 2.78 -8.86
C TRP A 81 -1.24 1.40 -8.31
N MET A 82 -2.42 0.93 -8.71
CA MET A 82 -3.03 -0.35 -8.34
C MET A 82 -3.56 -1.05 -9.58
#